data_AF-A0A8W8NYS5-F1
#
_entry.id   AF-A0A8W8NYS5-F1
#
_cell.length_a   1.000
_cell.length_b   1.000
_cell.length_c   1.000
_cell.angle_alpha   90.00
_cell.angle_beta   90.00
_cell.angle_gamma   90.00
#
_symmetry.space_group_name_H-M   'P 1'
#
loop_
_entity.id
_entity.type
_entity.pdbx_description
1 polymer ?
#
loop_
_entity_poly.entity_id
_entity_poly.type
_entity_poly.pdbx_seq_one_letter_code
_entity_poly.pdbx_strand_id
1 'polypeptide(L)'
;MLCKVRCSLRSGRRLLKYLGLQKGIRLLSYGTAAVKAEETIHPKERPCSDALTWVSDYAPCFGIHGNSVEILNTPDEFYQTLKTNFKNAKKRIVIASLYLGTGQLEQDLVNGIEYACERAKSSGNKDFEVHILLDYNRGSRGGDVSSRTMLTPLLERFEGMVQVSLYHTPDLSGYLKQYLPPKLDETVGVQHMKVYLFDDSLVMSG
;
A
#
# COMPACT_ATOMS: atom_id res chain seq x y z
N MET A 1 -14.66 9.57 1.27
CA MET A 1 -15.46 8.34 1.17
C MET A 1 -14.50 7.17 1.36
N LEU A 2 -14.51 6.54 2.54
CA LEU A 2 -13.48 5.58 2.97
C LEU A 2 -14.10 4.19 3.03
N CYS A 3 -13.52 3.23 2.31
CA CYS A 3 -14.08 1.88 2.18
C CYS A 3 -13.10 0.86 2.76
N LYS A 4 -13.59 0.02 3.67
CA LYS A 4 -12.87 -1.14 4.20
C LYS A 4 -13.39 -2.41 3.50
N VAL A 5 -12.51 -3.22 2.90
CA VAL A 5 -12.88 -4.43 2.12
C VAL A 5 -12.11 -5.64 2.63
N ARG A 6 -12.77 -6.75 2.98
CA ARG A 6 -12.07 -7.98 3.40
C ARG A 6 -11.94 -8.96 2.22
N CYS A 7 -10.73 -9.34 1.79
CA CYS A 7 -10.50 -10.24 0.66
C CYS A 7 -9.45 -11.33 0.98
N SER A 8 -9.80 -12.60 0.74
CA SER A 8 -8.91 -13.77 0.89
C SER A 8 -8.30 -14.16 -0.47
N LEU A 9 -6.97 -14.23 -0.56
CA LEU A 9 -6.27 -14.66 -1.79
C LEU A 9 -5.64 -16.06 -1.61
N ARG A 10 -5.99 -17.00 -2.50
CA ARG A 10 -5.28 -18.28 -2.68
C ARG A 10 -4.07 -18.10 -3.59
N SER A 11 -2.93 -18.62 -3.17
CA SER A 11 -1.62 -18.49 -3.85
C SER A 11 -1.43 -19.54 -4.94
N GLY A 12 -1.18 -19.11 -6.18
CA GLY A 12 -0.63 -19.94 -7.26
C GLY A 12 0.82 -19.53 -7.55
N ARG A 13 1.77 -20.46 -7.37
CA ARG A 13 3.20 -20.24 -7.70
C ARG A 13 3.43 -20.46 -9.19
N ARG A 14 4.06 -19.49 -9.88
CA ARG A 14 4.79 -19.73 -11.14
C ARG A 14 6.20 -19.15 -11.06
N LEU A 15 7.14 -19.97 -11.50
CA LEU A 15 8.59 -19.79 -11.49
C LEU A 15 8.99 -18.73 -12.55
N LEU A 16 9.78 -17.73 -12.16
CA LEU A 16 10.44 -16.80 -13.09
C LEU A 16 11.95 -17.03 -13.04
N LYS A 17 12.54 -17.28 -14.22
CA LYS A 17 13.97 -17.54 -14.42
C LYS A 17 14.78 -16.25 -14.26
N TYR A 18 15.89 -16.38 -13.54
CA TYR A 18 16.94 -15.40 -13.31
C TYR A 18 17.76 -15.09 -14.56
N LEU A 19 18.12 -13.82 -14.74
CA LEU A 19 19.40 -13.37 -15.31
C LEU A 19 19.77 -12.02 -14.67
N GLY A 20 20.92 -11.93 -13.98
CA GLY A 20 21.59 -10.68 -13.61
C GLY A 20 21.58 -10.31 -12.12
N LEU A 21 22.71 -10.52 -11.43
CA LEU A 21 23.00 -10.07 -10.06
C LEU A 21 23.31 -8.57 -10.01
N GLN A 22 22.54 -7.81 -9.24
CA GLN A 22 22.96 -6.65 -8.45
C GLN A 22 22.15 -6.68 -7.14
N LYS A 23 22.83 -6.66 -5.99
CA LYS A 23 22.21 -6.85 -4.66
C LYS A 23 21.24 -5.71 -4.33
N GLY A 24 19.99 -6.05 -4.02
CA GLY A 24 19.16 -5.28 -3.07
C GLY A 24 18.11 -4.32 -3.61
N ILE A 25 17.97 -4.11 -4.93
CA ILE A 25 16.92 -3.24 -5.49
C ILE A 25 16.12 -4.02 -6.53
N ARG A 26 14.84 -4.30 -6.23
CA ARG A 26 13.93 -4.99 -7.14
C ARG A 26 13.07 -3.95 -7.86
N LEU A 27 13.43 -3.64 -9.10
CA LEU A 27 12.58 -2.86 -10.01
C LEU A 27 11.39 -3.74 -10.41
N LEU A 28 10.18 -3.41 -9.95
CA LEU A 28 8.97 -4.14 -10.32
C LEU A 28 8.42 -3.59 -11.64
N SER A 29 8.64 -4.35 -12.73
CA SER A 29 7.87 -4.21 -13.97
C SER A 29 6.61 -5.07 -13.83
N TYR A 30 5.44 -4.44 -13.76
CA TYR A 30 4.16 -5.15 -13.76
C TYR A 30 3.76 -5.44 -15.20
N GLY A 31 3.97 -6.69 -15.64
CA GLY A 31 3.37 -7.22 -16.85
C GLY A 31 1.88 -7.51 -16.62
N THR A 32 1.03 -7.06 -17.54
CA THR A 32 -0.42 -7.24 -17.51
C THR A 32 -0.77 -8.71 -17.72
N ALA A 33 -0.90 -9.49 -16.65
CA ALA A 33 -1.48 -10.82 -16.71
C ALA A 33 -3.00 -10.69 -16.62
N ALA A 34 -3.70 -10.95 -17.72
CA ALA A 34 -5.16 -11.01 -17.76
C ALA A 34 -5.66 -12.11 -16.81
N VAL A 35 -6.29 -11.71 -15.70
CA VAL A 35 -7.01 -12.61 -14.81
C VAL A 35 -8.38 -12.85 -15.44
N LYS A 36 -8.66 -14.11 -15.81
CA LYS A 36 -9.98 -14.52 -16.32
C LYS A 36 -10.95 -14.48 -15.13
N ALA A 37 -11.77 -13.44 -15.05
CA ALA A 37 -12.82 -13.35 -14.04
C ALA A 37 -13.88 -14.43 -14.30
N GLU A 38 -14.17 -15.23 -13.29
CA GLU A 38 -15.23 -16.24 -13.35
C GLU A 38 -16.58 -15.55 -13.13
N GLU A 39 -17.51 -15.86 -14.02
CA GLU A 39 -18.70 -15.09 -14.31
C GLU A 39 -19.80 -15.35 -13.28
N THR A 40 -19.87 -14.54 -12.23
CA THR A 40 -21.04 -14.49 -11.33
C THR A 40 -21.42 -13.04 -11.03
N ILE A 41 -21.87 -12.33 -12.06
CA ILE A 41 -22.58 -11.04 -11.88
C ILE A 41 -24.08 -11.34 -12.01
N HIS A 42 -24.80 -11.29 -10.89
CA HIS A 42 -26.26 -11.36 -10.91
C HIS A 42 -26.82 -10.07 -11.55
N PRO A 43 -27.64 -10.15 -12.61
CA PRO A 43 -27.96 -9.01 -13.47
C PRO A 43 -28.94 -7.99 -12.88
N LYS A 44 -29.32 -8.10 -11.59
CA LYS A 44 -30.59 -7.53 -11.11
C LYS A 44 -30.54 -6.20 -10.36
N GLU A 45 -29.39 -5.60 -10.12
CA GLU A 45 -29.33 -4.28 -9.48
C GLU A 45 -28.26 -3.42 -10.16
N ARG A 46 -28.64 -2.70 -11.23
CA ARG A 46 -27.76 -1.73 -11.90
C ARG A 46 -28.20 -0.30 -11.56
N PRO A 47 -27.54 0.38 -10.62
CA PRO A 47 -27.77 1.80 -10.39
C PRO A 47 -26.68 2.62 -11.10
N CYS A 48 -26.82 2.98 -12.38
CA CYS A 48 -26.06 4.10 -12.96
C CYS A 48 -26.55 4.53 -14.35
N SER A 49 -26.38 5.82 -14.66
CA SER A 49 -26.68 6.47 -15.95
C SER A 49 -25.99 5.78 -17.14
N ASP A 50 -26.63 5.80 -18.30
CA ASP A 50 -26.20 5.15 -19.55
C ASP A 50 -24.74 5.44 -19.98
N ALA A 51 -24.12 6.53 -19.51
CA ALA A 51 -22.76 6.93 -19.89
C ALA A 51 -21.62 6.04 -19.34
N LEU A 52 -21.85 5.27 -18.28
CA LEU A 52 -20.80 4.46 -17.63
C LEU A 52 -21.04 2.95 -17.68
N THR A 53 -22.07 2.50 -18.40
CA THR A 53 -22.43 1.07 -18.55
C THR A 53 -21.27 0.25 -19.11
N TRP A 54 -20.50 0.81 -20.05
CA TRP A 54 -19.31 0.17 -20.62
C TRP A 54 -18.27 -0.24 -19.55
N VAL A 55 -18.16 0.49 -18.43
CA VAL A 55 -17.23 0.13 -17.36
C VAL A 55 -17.68 -1.19 -16.73
N SER A 56 -18.98 -1.35 -16.46
CA SER A 56 -19.51 -2.59 -15.91
C SER A 56 -19.41 -3.77 -16.88
N ASP A 57 -19.48 -3.52 -18.19
CA ASP A 57 -19.45 -4.56 -19.21
C ASP A 57 -18.03 -5.13 -19.44
N TYR A 58 -16.99 -4.32 -19.22
CA TYR A 58 -15.61 -4.70 -19.55
C TYR A 58 -14.62 -4.68 -18.37
N ALA A 59 -14.90 -3.98 -17.27
CA ALA A 59 -13.97 -3.90 -16.15
C ALA A 59 -13.97 -5.21 -15.34
N PRO A 60 -12.79 -5.73 -14.95
CA PRO A 60 -12.73 -6.85 -14.04
C PRO A 60 -13.38 -6.48 -12.71
N CYS A 61 -14.29 -7.33 -12.24
CA CYS A 61 -15.00 -7.14 -10.99
C CYS A 61 -14.56 -8.19 -9.96
N PHE A 62 -14.45 -7.76 -8.71
CA PHE A 62 -14.24 -8.63 -7.57
C PHE A 62 -15.51 -8.59 -6.71
N GLY A 63 -16.26 -9.69 -6.73
CA GLY A 63 -17.47 -9.82 -5.93
C GLY A 63 -17.13 -9.79 -4.44
N ILE A 64 -17.80 -8.92 -3.69
CA ILE A 64 -17.70 -8.83 -2.24
C ILE A 64 -19.08 -8.84 -1.61
N HIS A 65 -19.20 -9.38 -0.41
CA HIS A 65 -20.45 -9.31 0.35
C HIS A 65 -20.65 -7.89 0.88
N GLY A 66 -21.85 -7.31 0.73
CA GLY A 66 -22.15 -5.96 1.21
C GLY A 66 -21.81 -5.74 2.69
N ASN A 67 -22.13 -6.73 3.55
CA ASN A 67 -21.78 -6.70 4.98
C ASN A 67 -20.25 -6.78 5.27
N SER A 68 -19.41 -7.00 4.26
CA SER A 68 -17.94 -6.93 4.39
C SER A 68 -17.39 -5.54 4.07
N VAL A 69 -18.27 -4.57 3.77
CA VAL A 69 -17.96 -3.18 3.49
C VAL A 69 -18.43 -2.31 4.64
N GLU A 70 -17.51 -1.49 5.15
CA GLU A 70 -17.77 -0.50 6.19
C GLU A 70 -17.29 0.86 5.72
N ILE A 71 -18.13 1.89 5.88
CA ILE A 71 -17.80 3.27 5.57
C ILE A 71 -17.36 3.97 6.86
N LEU A 72 -16.10 4.41 6.90
CA LEU A 72 -15.57 5.24 7.99
C LEU A 72 -15.86 6.71 7.66
N ASN A 73 -16.55 7.41 8.55
CA ASN A 73 -17.08 8.75 8.29
C ASN A 73 -16.19 9.85 8.85
N THR A 74 -15.41 9.54 9.89
CA THR A 74 -14.58 10.53 10.59
C THR A 74 -13.08 10.20 10.51
N PRO A 75 -12.20 11.22 10.59
CA PRO A 75 -10.76 11.01 10.69
C PRO A 75 -10.38 10.18 11.92
N ASP A 76 -11.09 10.35 13.04
CA ASP A 76 -10.87 9.59 14.27
C ASP A 76 -11.18 8.10 14.08
N GLU A 77 -12.32 7.76 13.47
CA GLU A 77 -12.66 6.38 13.11
C GLU A 77 -11.59 5.74 12.22
N PHE A 78 -11.11 6.50 11.23
CA PHE A 78 -10.04 6.07 10.34
C PHE A 78 -8.75 5.78 11.12
N TYR A 79 -8.29 6.73 11.93
CA TYR A 79 -7.07 6.59 12.73
C TYR A 79 -7.17 5.41 13.71
N GLN A 80 -8.26 5.29 14.46
CA GLN A 80 -8.45 4.20 15.41
C GLN A 80 -8.53 2.84 14.71
N THR A 81 -9.16 2.77 13.53
CA THR A 81 -9.18 1.56 12.70
C THR A 81 -7.78 1.16 12.27
N LEU A 82 -6.97 2.10 11.79
CA LEU A 82 -5.57 1.83 11.42
C LEU A 82 -4.75 1.37 12.62
N LYS A 83 -4.80 2.10 13.75
CA LYS A 83 -4.07 1.78 14.98
C LYS A 83 -4.40 0.37 15.47
N THR A 84 -5.68 0.00 15.44
CA THR A 84 -6.15 -1.33 15.83
C THR A 84 -5.64 -2.41 14.87
N ASN A 85 -5.72 -2.17 13.56
CA ASN A 85 -5.32 -3.15 12.56
C ASN A 85 -3.80 -3.35 12.50
N PHE A 86 -2.99 -2.28 12.59
CA PHE A 86 -1.52 -2.39 12.63
C PHE A 86 -1.08 -3.28 13.78
N LYS A 87 -1.61 -3.03 14.99
CA LYS A 87 -1.28 -3.81 16.20
C LYS A 87 -1.72 -5.27 16.08
N ASN A 88 -2.84 -5.54 15.40
CA ASN A 88 -3.47 -6.85 15.40
C ASN A 88 -3.09 -7.74 14.20
N ALA A 89 -2.50 -7.21 13.14
CA ALA A 89 -2.10 -7.97 11.95
C ALA A 89 -1.19 -9.17 12.27
N LYS A 90 -1.50 -10.34 11.71
CA LYS A 90 -0.83 -11.61 12.04
C LYS A 90 -0.01 -12.22 10.90
N LYS A 91 -0.26 -11.80 9.67
CA LYS A 91 0.37 -12.33 8.47
C LYS A 91 1.01 -11.24 7.61
N ARG A 92 0.31 -10.14 7.34
CA ARG A 92 0.90 -9.07 6.52
C ARG A 92 0.36 -7.69 6.85
N ILE A 93 1.23 -6.71 6.72
CA ILE A 93 0.90 -5.30 6.68
C ILE A 93 1.41 -4.76 5.35
N VAL A 94 0.54 -4.16 4.53
CA VAL A 94 0.97 -3.44 3.33
C VAL A 94 0.44 -2.02 3.40
N ILE A 95 1.33 -1.05 3.25
CA ILE A 95 1.01 0.37 3.25
C ILE A 95 1.42 0.94 1.90
N ALA A 96 0.50 1.61 1.22
CA ALA A 96 0.80 2.48 0.10
C ALA A 96 0.25 3.86 0.43
N SER A 97 1.14 4.85 0.59
CA SER A 97 0.79 6.23 0.93
C SER A 97 1.72 7.19 0.19
N LEU A 98 1.30 8.45 0.03
CA LEU A 98 2.18 9.51 -0.49
C LEU A 98 3.38 9.72 0.44
N TYR A 99 3.13 9.86 1.74
CA TYR A 99 4.14 9.96 2.78
C TYR A 99 3.57 9.45 4.10
N LEU A 100 4.44 9.29 5.10
CA LEU A 100 4.06 9.07 6.49
C LEU A 100 4.40 10.34 7.28
N GLY A 101 3.42 10.94 7.94
CA GLY A 101 3.64 12.13 8.78
C GLY A 101 4.63 11.85 9.90
N THR A 102 5.17 12.91 10.48
CA THR A 102 6.18 12.81 11.55
C THR A 102 5.63 13.22 12.93
N GLY A 103 4.30 13.22 13.08
CA GLY A 103 3.62 13.62 14.30
C GLY A 103 3.48 12.45 15.29
N GLN A 104 2.89 12.77 16.44
CA GLN A 104 2.70 11.79 17.52
C GLN A 104 1.74 10.65 17.10
N LEU A 105 0.71 10.96 16.32
CA LEU A 105 -0.26 9.97 15.86
C LEU A 105 0.41 8.98 14.90
N GLU A 106 1.26 9.45 13.99
CA GLU A 106 1.98 8.57 13.07
C GLU A 106 3.04 7.74 13.80
N GLN A 107 3.73 8.32 14.78
CA GLN A 107 4.64 7.55 15.64
C GLN A 107 3.90 6.44 16.39
N ASP A 108 2.69 6.70 16.88
CA ASP A 108 1.83 5.68 17.50
C ASP A 108 1.48 4.54 16.54
N LEU A 109 1.23 4.84 15.25
CA LEU A 109 0.99 3.80 14.23
C LEU A 109 2.25 2.97 13.98
N VAL A 110 3.41 3.62 13.90
CA VAL A 110 4.72 2.95 13.75
C VAL A 110 5.00 2.02 14.93
N ASN A 111 4.72 2.48 16.16
CA ASN A 111 4.82 1.64 17.36
C ASN A 111 3.85 0.44 17.30
N GLY A 112 2.69 0.60 16.65
CA GLY A 112 1.76 -0.50 16.39
C GLY A 112 2.33 -1.56 15.44
N ILE A 113 3.04 -1.14 14.38
CA ILE A 113 3.76 -2.03 13.47
C ILE A 113 4.88 -2.75 14.21
N GLU A 114 5.67 -2.01 14.99
CA GLU A 114 6.75 -2.55 15.83
C GLU A 114 6.23 -3.68 16.73
N TYR A 115 5.16 -3.42 17.47
CA TYR A 115 4.53 -4.42 18.35
C TYR A 115 4.11 -5.68 17.59
N ALA A 116 3.55 -5.54 16.38
CA ALA A 116 3.16 -6.68 15.56
C ALA A 116 4.38 -7.50 15.10
N CYS A 117 5.47 -6.83 14.71
CA CYS A 117 6.74 -7.46 14.35
C CYS A 117 7.35 -8.22 15.54
N GLU A 118 7.40 -7.61 16.73
CA GLU A 118 7.91 -8.25 17.95
C GLU A 118 7.11 -9.47 18.35
N ARG A 119 5.78 -9.38 18.25
CA ARG A 119 4.89 -10.50 18.49
C ARG A 119 5.12 -11.63 17.49
N ALA A 120 5.29 -11.31 16.20
CA ALA A 120 5.59 -12.31 15.17
C ALA A 120 6.93 -13.01 15.44
N LYS A 121 7.96 -12.24 15.78
CA LYS A 121 9.29 -12.75 16.15
C LYS A 121 9.23 -13.66 17.38
N SER A 122 8.54 -13.23 18.44
CA SER A 122 8.42 -13.99 19.70
C SER A 122 7.61 -15.27 19.55
N SER A 123 6.64 -15.30 18.64
CA SER A 123 5.85 -16.50 18.32
C SER A 123 6.51 -17.42 17.28
N GLY A 124 7.69 -17.06 16.76
CA GLY A 124 8.38 -17.82 15.72
C GLY A 124 7.70 -17.76 14.34
N ASN A 125 6.82 -16.80 14.11
CA ASN A 125 6.12 -16.64 12.84
C ASN A 125 7.05 -16.02 11.78
N LYS A 126 7.56 -16.86 10.89
CA LYS A 126 8.44 -16.47 9.78
C LYS A 126 7.69 -15.95 8.55
N ASP A 127 6.37 -16.12 8.51
CA ASP A 127 5.53 -15.73 7.37
C ASP A 127 4.96 -14.30 7.53
N PHE A 128 5.25 -13.63 8.65
CA PHE A 128 4.84 -12.25 8.87
C PHE A 128 5.69 -11.29 8.05
N GLU A 129 5.05 -10.43 7.26
CA GLU A 129 5.73 -9.45 6.41
C GLU A 129 5.11 -8.06 6.49
N VAL A 130 5.96 -7.03 6.41
CA VAL A 130 5.54 -5.63 6.38
C VAL A 130 6.13 -4.96 5.14
N HIS A 131 5.27 -4.46 4.26
CA HIS A 131 5.66 -3.76 3.03
C HIS A 131 5.14 -2.34 3.06
N ILE A 132 6.03 -1.35 2.97
CA ILE A 132 5.67 0.06 2.99
C ILE A 132 6.15 0.71 1.70
N LEU A 133 5.23 1.25 0.91
CA LEU A 133 5.48 1.96 -0.34
C LEU A 133 5.14 3.44 -0.17
N LEU A 134 6.16 4.30 -0.19
CA LEU A 134 6.02 5.75 -0.11
C LEU A 134 6.54 6.45 -1.36
N ASP A 135 6.12 7.68 -1.62
CA ASP A 135 6.74 8.52 -2.64
C ASP A 135 8.13 9.00 -2.17
N TYR A 136 9.15 8.88 -3.02
CA TYR A 136 10.53 9.24 -2.69
C TYR A 136 10.65 10.73 -2.36
N ASN A 137 10.08 11.62 -3.18
CA ASN A 137 10.23 13.06 -3.00
C ASN A 137 9.48 13.54 -1.77
N ARG A 138 8.24 13.08 -1.57
CA ARG A 138 7.43 13.46 -0.41
C ARG A 138 7.90 12.82 0.89
N GLY A 139 8.24 11.54 0.86
CA GLY A 139 8.76 10.82 2.03
C GLY A 139 10.13 11.31 2.50
N SER A 140 10.86 12.04 1.65
CA SER A 140 12.17 12.64 1.96
C SER A 140 12.11 14.09 2.45
N ARG A 141 10.92 14.71 2.50
CA ARG A 141 10.76 16.09 3.01
C ARG A 141 10.98 16.13 4.53
N GLY A 142 11.46 17.28 5.02
CA GLY A 142 11.63 17.53 6.46
C GLY A 142 13.08 17.49 6.97
N GLY A 143 14.07 17.31 6.08
CA GLY A 143 15.49 17.34 6.46
C GLY A 143 15.84 16.16 7.37
N ASP A 144 16.22 16.45 8.62
CA ASP A 144 16.62 15.46 9.62
C ASP A 144 15.46 14.54 10.04
N VAL A 145 14.22 15.07 10.06
CA VAL A 145 13.02 14.31 10.43
C VAL A 145 12.11 14.18 9.22
N SER A 146 11.95 12.95 8.73
CA SER A 146 11.18 12.61 7.54
C SER A 146 10.51 11.25 7.69
N SER A 147 9.61 10.89 6.77
CA SER A 147 9.00 9.55 6.76
C SER A 147 10.07 8.45 6.73
N ARG A 148 11.19 8.69 6.04
CA ARG A 148 12.30 7.74 5.97
C ARG A 148 12.95 7.53 7.34
N THR A 149 13.31 8.63 8.02
CA THR A 149 14.01 8.54 9.32
C THR A 149 13.11 7.99 10.41
N MET A 150 11.79 8.21 10.34
CA MET A 150 10.81 7.58 11.22
C MET A 150 10.73 6.05 11.03
N LEU A 151 10.94 5.54 9.81
CA LEU A 151 10.84 4.11 9.51
C LEU A 151 12.18 3.36 9.61
N THR A 152 13.32 4.07 9.63
CA THR A 152 14.66 3.47 9.75
C THR A 152 14.78 2.48 10.92
N PRO A 153 14.31 2.79 12.15
CA PRO A 153 14.45 1.87 13.28
C PRO A 153 13.73 0.52 13.06
N LEU A 154 12.62 0.50 12.33
CA LEU A 154 11.91 -0.74 12.00
C LEU A 154 12.72 -1.62 11.05
N LEU A 155 13.37 -1.00 10.05
CA LEU A 155 14.20 -1.73 9.09
C LEU A 155 15.42 -2.37 9.76
N GLU A 156 16.08 -1.63 10.65
CA GLU A 156 17.28 -2.10 11.36
C GLU A 156 16.96 -3.23 12.35
N ARG A 157 15.81 -3.17 13.03
CA ARG A 157 15.44 -4.16 14.06
C ARG A 157 14.79 -5.42 13.52
N PHE A 158 14.11 -5.33 12.38
CA PHE A 158 13.32 -6.40 11.79
C PHE A 158 13.74 -6.69 10.35
N GLU A 159 15.05 -6.81 10.13
CA GLU A 159 15.62 -7.15 8.82
C GLU A 159 14.98 -8.42 8.24
N GLY A 160 14.59 -8.35 6.97
CA GLY A 160 13.91 -9.44 6.24
C GLY A 160 12.40 -9.55 6.50
N MET A 161 11.88 -8.96 7.58
CA MET A 161 10.45 -8.91 7.90
C MET A 161 9.82 -7.60 7.44
N VAL A 162 10.54 -6.48 7.57
CA VAL A 162 10.08 -5.15 7.15
C VAL A 162 10.83 -4.73 5.89
N GLN A 163 10.08 -4.29 4.88
CA GLN A 163 10.59 -3.73 3.65
C GLN A 163 9.95 -2.36 3.37
N VAL A 164 10.79 -1.34 3.17
CA VAL A 164 10.35 0.00 2.74
C VAL A 164 10.84 0.22 1.32
N SER A 165 9.91 0.55 0.44
CA SER A 165 10.14 0.89 -0.96
C SER A 165 9.74 2.35 -1.20
N LEU A 166 10.57 3.06 -1.97
CA LEU A 166 10.30 4.44 -2.34
C LEU A 166 10.01 4.51 -3.83
N TYR A 167 8.77 4.86 -4.19
CA TYR A 167 8.38 5.10 -5.56
C TYR A 167 9.02 6.40 -6.06
N HIS A 168 9.67 6.32 -7.21
CA HIS A 168 10.22 7.49 -7.88
C HIS A 168 9.56 7.60 -9.25
N THR A 169 8.86 8.70 -9.50
CA THR A 169 8.25 8.96 -10.82
C THR A 169 9.36 9.00 -11.88
N PRO A 170 9.26 8.21 -12.96
CA PRO A 170 10.32 8.08 -13.97
C PRO A 170 10.51 9.30 -14.90
N ASP A 171 9.63 10.31 -14.81
CA ASP A 171 9.62 11.48 -15.70
C ASP A 171 10.67 12.57 -15.39
N LEU A 172 11.68 12.25 -14.56
CA LEU A 172 12.83 13.12 -14.28
C LEU A 172 14.15 12.36 -14.42
N SER A 173 14.28 11.53 -15.46
CA SER A 173 15.55 10.90 -15.85
C SER A 173 16.25 11.72 -16.94
N GLY A 174 17.35 12.41 -16.60
CA GLY A 174 18.25 13.07 -17.56
C GLY A 174 18.62 14.53 -17.27
N TYR A 175 19.26 15.17 -18.24
CA TYR A 175 19.78 16.56 -18.21
C TYR A 175 18.72 17.64 -17.93
N LEU A 176 17.43 17.31 -17.99
CA LEU A 176 16.31 18.20 -17.63
C LEU A 176 16.26 18.59 -16.15
N LYS A 177 16.86 17.78 -15.26
CA LYS A 177 16.89 18.04 -13.81
C LYS A 177 17.72 19.27 -13.42
N GLN A 178 18.63 19.72 -14.29
CA GLN A 178 19.50 20.88 -14.02
C GLN A 178 18.82 22.24 -14.30
N TYR A 179 17.72 22.24 -15.05
CA TYR A 179 17.05 23.48 -15.51
C TYR A 179 15.65 23.67 -14.93
N LEU A 180 15.08 22.69 -14.24
CA LEU A 180 13.76 22.78 -13.62
C LEU A 180 13.87 23.25 -12.15
N PRO A 181 13.18 24.33 -11.75
CA PRO A 181 13.12 24.74 -10.36
C PRO A 181 12.43 23.67 -9.49
N PRO A 182 12.84 23.48 -8.21
CA PRO A 182 12.36 22.38 -7.34
C PRO A 182 10.85 22.29 -7.12
N LYS A 183 10.12 23.37 -7.44
CA LYS A 183 8.66 23.46 -7.28
C LYS A 183 7.87 22.81 -8.42
N LEU A 184 8.48 22.59 -9.59
CA LEU A 184 7.81 21.98 -10.74
C LEU A 184 7.88 20.45 -10.74
N ASP A 185 8.86 19.85 -10.05
CA ASP A 185 8.98 18.38 -9.86
C ASP A 185 7.77 17.79 -9.10
N GLU A 186 7.07 18.60 -8.31
CA GLU A 186 5.86 18.19 -7.58
C GLU A 186 4.61 18.13 -8.49
N THR A 187 4.66 18.75 -9.66
CA THR A 187 3.52 18.88 -10.60
C THR A 187 3.48 17.72 -11.61
N VAL A 188 4.58 16.97 -11.77
CA VAL A 188 4.74 15.92 -12.80
C VAL A 188 4.11 14.57 -12.41
N GLY A 189 3.53 14.48 -11.22
CA GLY A 189 2.76 13.31 -10.77
C GLY A 189 3.35 12.67 -9.53
N VAL A 190 2.54 12.56 -8.49
CA VAL A 190 2.90 11.94 -7.21
C VAL A 190 2.06 10.70 -6.95
N GLN A 191 2.57 9.77 -6.14
CA GLN A 191 1.82 8.59 -5.73
C GLN A 191 0.67 8.97 -4.77
N HIS A 192 -0.55 9.14 -5.30
CA HIS A 192 -1.75 9.48 -4.50
C HIS A 192 -2.48 8.27 -3.89
N MET A 193 -1.92 7.06 -3.99
CA MET A 193 -2.51 5.87 -3.36
C MET A 193 -2.52 6.05 -1.84
N LYS A 194 -3.66 5.77 -1.19
CA LYS A 194 -3.79 5.64 0.27
C LYS A 194 -4.49 4.33 0.57
N VAL A 195 -3.70 3.25 0.61
CA VAL A 195 -4.20 1.88 0.75
C VAL A 195 -3.45 1.19 1.86
N TYR A 196 -4.19 0.60 2.79
CA TYR A 196 -3.65 -0.09 3.96
C TYR A 196 -4.26 -1.48 4.02
N LEU A 197 -3.44 -2.51 3.83
CA LEU A 197 -3.84 -3.91 3.88
C LEU A 197 -3.30 -4.55 5.15
N PHE A 198 -4.17 -5.26 5.85
CA PHE A 198 -3.89 -5.95 7.10
C PHE A 198 -4.45 -7.35 7.00
N ASP A 199 -3.58 -8.34 6.77
CA ASP A 199 -4.00 -9.71 6.50
C ASP A 199 -5.01 -9.75 5.34
N ASP A 200 -6.27 -10.04 5.63
CA ASP A 200 -7.37 -10.05 4.66
C ASP A 200 -8.19 -8.76 4.67
N SER A 201 -7.89 -7.76 5.50
CA SER A 201 -8.65 -6.50 5.61
C SER A 201 -7.95 -5.35 4.88
N LEU A 202 -8.61 -4.76 3.90
CA LEU A 202 -8.18 -3.59 3.14
C LEU A 202 -8.87 -2.35 3.71
N VAL A 203 -8.15 -1.25 3.88
CA VAL A 203 -8.70 0.08 4.18
C VAL A 203 -8.20 1.02 3.09
N MET A 204 -9.12 1.68 2.40
CA MET A 204 -8.82 2.61 1.32
C MET A 204 -9.20 4.03 1.71
N SER A 205 -8.35 4.98 1.34
CA SER A 205 -8.53 6.41 1.53
C SER A 205 -8.29 7.23 0.27
N GLY A 206 -8.92 8.39 0.24
CA GLY A 206 -9.01 9.31 -0.90
C GLY A 206 -9.00 10.74 -0.40
#